data_AF-A0A3D9SXP6-F1
#
_entry.id   AF-A0A3D9SXP6-F1
#
_cell.length_a   1.000
_cell.length_b   1.000
_cell.length_c   1.000
_cell.angle_alpha   90.00
_cell.angle_beta   90.00
_cell.angle_gamma   90.00
#
_symmetry.space_group_name_H-M   'P 1'
#
loop_
_entity.id
_entity.type
_entity.pdbx_description
1 polymer ?
#
loop_
_entity_poly.entity_id
_entity_poly.type
_entity_poly.pdbx_seq_one_letter_code
_entity_poly.pdbx_strand_id
1 'polypeptide(L)'
;MEVSTIDAAMESTGEFAPGLAGGITHATTNGLVIVNSNADSFRRFSQVFVSLVEVDAHSVPQIGAARLTVHNIQPYFQGARVLINVEWNSPLIIQISWLWRTGGITG
;
A
#
# COMPACT_ATOMS: atom_id res chain seq x y z
N MET A 1 5.18 -24.88 -15.69
CA MET A 1 4.47 -23.95 -14.79
C MET A 1 3.99 -22.82 -15.68
N GLU A 2 2.70 -22.74 -15.98
CA GLU A 2 2.15 -21.61 -16.73
C GLU A 2 2.18 -20.37 -15.84
N VAL A 3 2.79 -19.30 -16.35
CA VAL A 3 2.70 -17.96 -15.76
C VAL A 3 1.54 -17.28 -16.47
N SER A 4 0.40 -17.15 -15.79
CA SER A 4 -0.72 -16.35 -16.25
C SER A 4 -0.29 -14.87 -16.25
N THR A 5 -0.05 -14.28 -17.42
CA THR A 5 0.14 -12.83 -17.54
C THR A 5 -1.19 -12.12 -17.35
N ILE A 6 -1.23 -11.13 -16.46
CA ILE A 6 -2.36 -10.21 -16.33
C ILE A 6 -2.30 -9.28 -17.55
N ASP A 7 -3.41 -9.18 -18.28
CA ASP A 7 -3.53 -8.28 -19.44
C ASP A 7 -3.77 -6.84 -18.93
N ALA A 8 -2.80 -5.96 -19.14
CA ALA A 8 -2.86 -4.55 -18.73
C ALA A 8 -4.04 -3.80 -19.38
N ALA A 9 -4.60 -4.30 -20.49
CA ALA A 9 -5.81 -3.75 -21.11
C ALA A 9 -7.08 -4.00 -20.28
N MET A 10 -7.01 -4.80 -19.21
CA MET A 10 -8.12 -5.06 -18.28
C MET A 10 -8.11 -4.16 -17.03
N GLU A 11 -7.11 -3.29 -16.84
CA GLU A 11 -7.12 -2.32 -15.74
C GLU A 11 -8.15 -1.21 -16.03
N SER A 12 -9.31 -1.29 -15.37
CA SER A 12 -10.32 -0.25 -15.49
C SER A 12 -9.86 1.05 -14.81
N THR A 13 -10.09 2.19 -15.45
CA THR A 13 -9.75 3.52 -14.93
C THR A 13 -10.58 3.97 -13.71
N GLY A 14 -11.45 3.11 -13.17
CA GLY A 14 -12.32 3.37 -12.02
C GLY A 14 -12.08 2.38 -10.90
N GLU A 15 -10.94 2.49 -10.21
CA GLU A 15 -10.51 1.51 -9.20
C GLU A 15 -11.19 1.67 -7.81
N PHE A 16 -11.99 2.73 -7.63
CA PHE A 16 -12.57 3.03 -6.31
C PHE A 16 -14.11 3.10 -6.36
N ALA A 17 -14.74 2.18 -5.64
CA ALA A 17 -16.16 2.30 -5.30
C ALA A 17 -16.41 3.60 -4.50
N PRO A 18 -17.58 4.23 -4.67
CA PRO A 18 -17.94 5.42 -3.90
C PRO A 18 -17.83 5.16 -2.39
N GLY A 19 -17.17 6.07 -1.66
CA GLY A 19 -16.96 5.97 -0.20
C GLY A 19 -15.60 5.41 0.22
N LEU A 20 -14.69 5.19 -0.73
CA LEU A 20 -13.28 4.87 -0.47
C LEU A 20 -12.41 6.12 -0.60
N ALA A 21 -11.46 6.27 0.33
CA ALA A 21 -10.41 7.27 0.24
C ALA A 21 -9.07 6.57 -0.02
N GLY A 22 -8.19 7.24 -0.76
CA GLY A 22 -6.92 6.67 -1.19
C GLY A 22 -5.77 7.66 -1.08
N GLY A 23 -4.55 7.13 -1.11
CA GLY A 23 -3.32 7.90 -1.08
C GLY A 23 -2.10 7.06 -1.43
N ILE A 24 -1.01 7.72 -1.80
CA ILE A 24 0.25 7.07 -2.16
C ILE A 24 1.37 7.63 -1.28
N THR A 25 2.28 6.77 -0.84
CA THR A 25 3.51 7.16 -0.13
C THR A 25 4.71 6.48 -0.76
N HIS A 26 5.77 7.23 -1.01
CA HIS A 26 7.07 6.68 -1.39
C HIS A 26 7.96 6.56 -0.17
N ALA A 27 8.66 5.45 -0.03
CA ALA A 27 9.64 5.23 1.03
C ALA A 27 10.93 4.63 0.46
N THR A 28 12.08 5.15 0.88
CA THR A 28 13.39 4.57 0.57
C THR A 28 13.84 3.75 1.77
N THR A 29 13.78 2.42 1.67
CA THR A 29 13.96 1.55 2.83
C THR A 29 14.41 0.14 2.47
N ASN A 30 14.86 -0.62 3.47
CA ASN A 30 15.14 -2.05 3.41
C ASN A 30 14.93 -2.70 4.80
N GLY A 31 14.68 -4.00 4.82
CA GLY A 31 14.40 -4.75 6.05
C GLY A 31 13.01 -4.48 6.62
N LEU A 32 12.83 -4.77 7.91
CA LEU A 32 11.55 -4.67 8.61
C LEU A 32 11.34 -3.24 9.15
N VAL A 33 10.32 -2.54 8.65
CA VAL A 33 10.05 -1.13 9.00
C VAL A 33 8.57 -0.83 9.20
N ILE A 34 8.28 0.19 10.00
CA ILE A 34 6.93 0.74 10.17
C ILE A 34 6.80 2.02 9.34
N VAL A 35 5.81 2.06 8.47
CA VAL A 35 5.45 3.25 7.70
C VAL A 35 4.09 3.78 8.16
N ASN A 36 3.97 5.11 8.23
CA ASN A 36 2.74 5.78 8.67
C ASN A 36 2.09 6.48 7.48
N SER A 37 0.75 6.44 7.44
CA SER A 37 -0.08 7.31 6.61
C SER A 37 -0.96 8.15 7.51
N ASN A 38 -1.11 9.43 7.19
CA ASN A 38 -1.93 10.38 7.94
C ASN A 38 -3.04 10.90 7.03
N ALA A 39 -4.28 10.78 7.48
CA ALA A 39 -5.44 11.37 6.82
C ALA A 39 -6.57 11.55 7.83
N ASP A 40 -7.22 12.72 7.80
CA ASP A 40 -8.26 13.08 8.77
C ASP A 40 -9.49 12.17 8.76
N SER A 41 -9.66 11.39 7.68
CA SER A 41 -10.75 10.43 7.53
C SER A 41 -10.47 9.06 8.17
N PHE A 42 -9.22 8.76 8.56
CA PHE A 42 -8.92 7.53 9.30
C PHE A 42 -9.58 7.51 10.69
N ARG A 43 -10.10 6.36 11.03
CA ARG A 43 -10.63 6.00 12.35
C ARG A 43 -10.00 4.68 12.81
N ARG A 44 -10.02 4.44 14.12
CA ARG A 44 -9.50 3.20 14.77
C ARG A 44 -10.06 1.89 14.19
N PHE A 45 -11.23 1.94 13.55
CA PHE A 45 -11.91 0.77 12.98
C PHE A 45 -12.08 0.88 11.46
N SER A 46 -11.24 1.69 10.80
CA SER A 46 -11.25 1.75 9.34
C SER A 46 -10.81 0.42 8.77
N GLN A 47 -11.42 0.01 7.67
CA GLN A 47 -10.87 -1.06 6.85
C GLN A 47 -9.78 -0.44 5.98
N VAL A 48 -8.57 -1.01 6.02
CA VAL A 48 -7.39 -0.49 5.33
C VAL A 48 -6.79 -1.59 4.48
N PHE A 49 -6.59 -1.28 3.22
CA PHE A 49 -5.90 -2.09 2.24
C PHE A 49 -4.60 -1.39 1.87
N VAL A 50 -3.53 -2.16 1.78
CA VAL A 50 -2.20 -1.67 1.42
C VAL A 50 -1.63 -2.56 0.33
N SER A 51 -1.11 -1.94 -0.72
CA SER A 51 -0.24 -2.62 -1.68
C SER A 51 1.16 -2.02 -1.64
N LEU A 52 2.15 -2.87 -1.89
CA LEU A 52 3.56 -2.51 -1.98
C LEU A 52 4.06 -2.84 -3.37
N VAL A 53 4.85 -1.96 -3.96
CA VAL A 53 5.49 -2.20 -5.26
C VAL A 53 6.84 -1.50 -5.32
N GLU A 54 7.80 -2.12 -6.00
CA GLU A 54 9.07 -1.47 -6.30
C GLU A 54 8.88 -0.36 -7.32
N VAL A 55 9.76 0.64 -7.27
CA VAL A 55 9.70 1.79 -8.16
C VAL A 55 11.04 1.94 -8.87
N ASP A 56 11.00 2.16 -10.18
CA ASP A 56 12.21 2.39 -10.97
C ASP A 56 12.80 3.80 -10.78
N ALA A 57 13.90 4.10 -11.48
CA ALA A 57 14.54 5.41 -11.42
C ALA A 57 13.67 6.57 -11.95
N HIS A 58 12.58 6.28 -12.67
CA HIS A 58 11.64 7.24 -13.23
C HIS A 58 10.34 7.34 -12.43
N SER A 59 10.30 6.79 -11.22
CA SER A 59 9.10 6.74 -10.38
C SER A 59 7.96 5.87 -10.95
N VAL A 60 8.28 4.85 -11.76
CA VAL A 60 7.30 3.94 -12.35
C VAL A 60 7.21 2.65 -11.53
N PRO A 61 6.00 2.24 -11.07
CA PRO A 61 5.79 0.95 -10.41
C PRO A 61 6.20 -0.23 -11.29
N GLN A 62 6.93 -1.19 -10.71
CA GLN A 62 7.39 -2.39 -11.41
C GLN A 62 7.47 -3.61 -10.50
N ILE A 63 7.45 -4.80 -11.11
CA ILE A 63 7.83 -6.04 -10.44
C ILE A 63 9.35 -6.13 -10.48
N GLY A 64 10.00 -5.75 -9.37
CA GLY A 64 11.45 -5.86 -9.22
C GLY A 64 11.89 -7.18 -8.59
N ALA A 65 13.12 -7.18 -8.07
CA ALA A 65 13.76 -8.39 -7.53
C ALA A 65 13.59 -8.55 -6.01
N ALA A 66 13.19 -7.50 -5.30
CA ALA A 66 12.99 -7.55 -3.85
C ALA A 66 11.68 -8.25 -3.51
N ARG A 67 11.67 -9.04 -2.43
CA ARG A 67 10.43 -9.56 -1.87
C ARG A 67 9.86 -8.54 -0.90
N LEU A 68 8.62 -8.14 -1.15
CA LEU A 68 7.89 -7.17 -0.34
C LEU A 68 6.76 -7.88 0.40
N THR A 69 6.65 -7.67 1.71
CA THR A 69 5.57 -8.27 2.51
C THR A 69 4.96 -7.25 3.46
N VAL A 70 3.64 -7.24 3.55
CA VAL A 70 2.89 -6.56 4.62
C VAL A 70 2.69 -7.57 5.75
N HIS A 71 3.15 -7.25 6.95
CA HIS A 71 3.00 -8.11 8.13
C HIS A 71 1.79 -7.73 8.98
N ASN A 72 1.55 -6.43 9.17
CA ASN A 72 0.44 -5.97 10.01
C ASN A 72 0.01 -4.57 9.61
N ILE A 73 -1.26 -4.26 9.84
CA ILE A 73 -1.85 -2.93 9.62
C ILE A 73 -2.60 -2.52 10.88
N GLN A 74 -2.32 -1.32 11.39
CA GLN A 74 -2.98 -0.74 12.54
C GLN A 74 -3.58 0.63 12.16
N PRO A 75 -4.90 0.70 11.90
CA PRO A 75 -5.62 1.96 11.83
C PRO A 75 -5.70 2.61 13.22
N TYR A 76 -5.60 3.94 13.27
CA TYR A 76 -5.84 4.73 14.46
C TYR A 76 -6.59 6.02 14.09
N PHE A 77 -6.84 6.89 15.06
CA PHE A 77 -7.49 8.16 14.76
C PHE A 77 -6.54 9.04 13.94
N GLN A 78 -6.98 9.49 12.75
CA GLN A 78 -6.22 10.31 11.80
C GLN A 78 -4.99 9.65 11.16
N GLY A 79 -4.83 8.32 11.26
CA GLY A 79 -3.79 7.64 10.50
C GLY A 79 -3.86 6.12 10.51
N ALA A 80 -2.89 5.52 9.85
CA ALA A 80 -2.63 4.08 9.87
C ALA A 80 -1.13 3.80 9.89
N ARG A 81 -0.73 2.74 10.57
CA ARG A 81 0.62 2.17 10.55
C ARG A 81 0.60 0.87 9.77
N VAL A 82 1.62 0.64 8.95
CA VAL A 82 1.87 -0.65 8.33
C VAL A 82 3.27 -1.13 8.70
N LEU A 83 3.36 -2.37 9.18
CA LEU A 83 4.62 -3.08 9.35
C LEU A 83 4.90 -3.83 8.05
N ILE A 84 6.00 -3.50 7.38
CA ILE A 84 6.41 -4.10 6.12
C ILE A 84 7.82 -4.65 6.22
N ASN A 85 8.14 -5.64 5.39
CA ASN A 85 9.51 -6.09 5.17
C ASN A 85 9.87 -5.93 3.70
N VAL A 86 11.08 -5.43 3.46
CA VAL A 86 11.69 -5.28 2.13
C VAL A 86 12.95 -6.13 2.13
N GLU A 87 12.87 -7.33 1.54
CA GLU A 87 14.00 -8.27 1.47
C GLU A 87 14.98 -7.83 0.38
N TRP A 88 15.82 -6.86 0.72
CA TRP A 88 16.92 -6.38 -0.12
C TRP A 88 18.13 -5.97 0.71
N ASN A 89 19.32 -6.03 0.11
CA ASN A 89 20.59 -5.74 0.80
C ASN A 89 20.92 -4.24 0.88
N SER A 90 20.19 -3.39 0.17
CA SER A 90 20.32 -1.93 0.21
C SER A 90 18.94 -1.26 0.24
N PRO A 91 18.83 0.02 0.64
CA PRO A 91 17.58 0.74 0.51
C PRO A 91 17.08 0.77 -0.95
N LEU A 92 15.79 0.51 -1.15
CA LEU A 92 15.07 0.63 -2.42
C LEU A 92 13.92 1.61 -2.26
N ILE A 93 13.54 2.26 -3.36
CA ILE A 93 12.32 3.07 -3.41
C ILE A 93 11.14 2.12 -3.60
N ILE A 94 10.21 2.15 -2.65
CA ILE A 94 8.93 1.45 -2.74
C ILE A 94 7.79 2.46 -2.77
N GLN A 95 6.75 2.14 -3.53
CA GLN A 95 5.46 2.82 -3.47
C GLN A 95 4.53 2.00 -2.58
N ILE A 96 3.85 2.70 -1.68
CA ILE A 96 2.83 2.17 -0.79
C ILE A 96 1.53 2.84 -1.17
N SER A 97 0.62 2.07 -1.76
CA SER A 97 -0.73 2.56 -2.05
C SER A 97 -1.64 2.21 -0.87
N TRP A 98 -2.36 3.21 -0.40
CA TRP A 98 -3.30 3.10 0.71
C TRP A 98 -4.70 3.25 0.17
N LEU A 99 -5.57 2.35 0.56
CA LEU A 99 -7.00 2.44 0.31
C LEU A 99 -7.73 2.18 1.62
N TRP A 100 -8.66 3.05 1.99
CA TRP A 100 -9.42 2.85 3.21
C TRP A 100 -10.88 3.25 3.11
N ARG A 101 -11.67 2.58 3.93
CA ARG A 101 -13.07 2.90 4.21
C ARG A 101 -13.20 3.25 5.67
N THR A 102 -13.76 4.42 5.95
CA THR A 102 -14.19 4.76 7.30
C THR A 102 -15.44 3.94 7.62
N GLY A 103 -15.32 2.96 8.54
CA GLY A 103 -16.47 2.22 9.03
C GLY A 103 -17.37 3.15 9.87
N GLY A 104 -18.63 3.29 9.47
CA GLY A 104 -19.66 3.81 10.37
C GLY A 104 -19.93 2.76 11.44
N ILE A 105 -19.53 3.04 12.68
CA ILE A 105 -20.10 2.30 13.81
C ILE A 105 -21.51 2.85 13.98
N THR A 106 -22.49 2.19 13.38
CA THR A 106 -23.87 2.26 13.89
C THR A 106 -23.88 1.41 15.15
N GLY A 107 -23.60 2.06 16.29
CA GLY A 107 -23.90 1.56 17.62
C GLY A 107 -25.18 2.18 18.12
#